data_AF-A0A1Z5L8X5-F1
#
_entry.id   AF-A0A1Z5L8X5-F1
#
_cell.length_a   1.000
_cell.length_b   1.000
_cell.length_c   1.000
_cell.angle_alpha   90.00
_cell.angle_beta   90.00
_cell.angle_gamma   90.00
#
_symmetry.space_group_name_H-M   'P 1'
#
loop_
_entity.id
_entity.type
_entity.pdbx_description
1 polymer ?
#
loop_
_entity_poly.entity_id
_entity_poly.type
_entity_poly.pdbx_seq_one_letter_code
_entity_poly.pdbx_strand_id
1 'polypeptide(L)'
;MAMRLDCPLRRSHHRVVAGGQQPLLPTVVGTSPTRDDQMRCCNGRLWFVRDICGIICAVMTWGLVLYAEYVVVGIILAPLVHTYYGAVHLVLFQVAAFLAVFSHVRTMVTDPGAVPRGTATKEAVEQLGLRDGQVVYKCHKCVCIKPERAHHCSVCQRCIRKMDHHCPWVNNCIGQNNQKFFVLFTMYIAIISSHALFLAVNHFISCLNTEWKRPELSSGTSRPGSKCASGSPAVTVILLVVLIFEALLFAIFTMVMFASQIQAIWNDETGIEQLKKEVARWRRRSPWRSVRSVFGRFSLSWFSPFTSVGTIDSTFNGRYNLYAV
;
A
#
# COMPACT_ATOMS: atom_id res chain seq x y z
N MET A 1 -2.96 -15.72 0.20
CA MET A 1 -2.16 -15.88 1.44
C MET A 1 -2.36 -14.65 2.32
N ALA A 2 -3.51 -14.58 3.00
CA ALA A 2 -3.82 -13.53 3.98
C ALA A 2 -3.34 -14.05 5.34
N MET A 3 -2.16 -13.62 5.79
CA MET A 3 -1.55 -14.12 7.03
C MET A 3 -1.63 -13.08 8.16
N ARG A 4 -2.17 -13.55 9.28
CA ARG A 4 -2.27 -12.99 10.65
C ARG A 4 -3.32 -11.89 10.87
N LEU A 5 -4.57 -12.33 10.94
CA LEU A 5 -5.63 -11.76 11.79
C LEU A 5 -5.55 -12.30 13.24
N ASP A 6 -4.37 -12.44 13.84
CA ASP A 6 -4.27 -12.77 15.26
C ASP A 6 -4.08 -11.50 16.09
N CYS A 7 -5.19 -10.79 16.29
CA CYS A 7 -5.33 -9.96 17.47
C CYS A 7 -6.47 -10.57 18.30
N PRO A 8 -6.18 -11.13 19.49
CA PRO A 8 -7.22 -11.33 20.47
C PRO A 8 -7.75 -9.92 20.82
N LEU A 9 -8.84 -9.52 20.16
CA LEU A 9 -9.49 -8.22 20.29
C LEU A 9 -10.19 -8.14 21.66
N ARG A 10 -9.40 -8.11 22.74
CA ARG A 10 -9.88 -7.59 24.02
C ARG A 10 -10.08 -6.10 23.82
N ARG A 11 -11.34 -5.70 23.65
CA ARG A 11 -11.79 -4.30 23.59
C ARG A 11 -11.22 -3.54 24.79
N SER A 12 -10.10 -2.82 24.62
CA SER A 12 -9.75 -1.72 25.52
C SER A 12 -10.44 -0.43 25.04
N HIS A 13 -11.75 -0.52 24.75
CA HIS A 13 -12.55 0.67 24.48
C HIS A 13 -13.01 1.22 25.83
N HIS A 14 -12.21 2.10 26.41
CA HIS A 14 -12.72 2.89 27.53
C HIS A 14 -13.53 4.03 26.93
N ARG A 15 -14.85 3.90 27.10
CA ARG A 15 -15.81 4.94 26.79
C ARG A 15 -15.68 5.99 27.87
N VAL A 16 -15.55 7.24 27.46
CA VAL A 16 -15.68 8.38 28.36
C VAL A 16 -16.92 9.15 27.93
N VAL A 17 -17.83 9.36 28.87
CA VAL A 17 -19.06 10.13 28.68
C VAL A 17 -18.76 11.56 29.16
N ALA A 18 -19.07 12.56 28.33
CA ALA A 18 -19.00 13.96 28.74
C ALA A 18 -19.89 14.19 29.98
N GLY A 19 -19.32 14.75 31.06
CA GLY A 19 -20.02 15.06 32.31
C GLY A 19 -19.85 14.08 33.48
N GLY A 20 -19.15 12.95 33.31
CA GLY A 20 -18.90 11.98 34.39
C GLY A 20 -17.56 12.18 35.11
N GLN A 21 -17.56 12.23 36.45
CA GLN A 21 -16.33 12.20 37.27
C GLN A 21 -15.65 10.83 37.14
N GLN A 22 -14.51 10.77 36.44
CA GLN A 22 -13.60 9.62 36.42
C GLN A 22 -12.18 10.06 36.77
N PRO A 23 -11.39 9.21 37.46
CA PRO A 23 -10.03 9.55 37.84
C PRO A 23 -9.18 9.76 36.59
N LEU A 24 -8.42 10.85 36.60
CA LEU A 24 -7.49 11.19 35.54
C LEU A 24 -6.31 10.22 35.61
N LEU A 25 -5.95 9.63 34.47
CA LEU A 25 -4.66 8.99 34.35
C LEU A 25 -3.57 10.03 34.64
N PRO A 26 -2.49 9.65 35.36
CA PRO A 26 -1.45 10.60 35.72
C PRO A 26 -0.87 11.24 34.45
N THR A 27 -0.69 12.56 34.52
CA THR A 27 0.09 13.33 33.55
C THR A 27 1.44 12.64 33.39
N VAL A 28 1.73 12.15 32.19
CA VAL A 28 3.08 11.68 31.88
C VAL A 28 3.96 12.92 31.72
N VAL A 29 4.41 13.44 32.86
CA VAL A 29 5.57 14.34 32.93
C VAL A 29 6.80 13.42 32.89
N GLY A 30 7.61 13.51 31.84
CA GLY A 30 8.80 12.67 31.76
C GLY A 30 9.48 12.68 30.39
N THR A 31 10.47 13.54 30.27
CA THR A 31 11.51 13.63 29.26
C THR A 31 12.12 12.26 28.91
N SER A 32 11.80 11.75 27.73
CA SER A 32 12.54 10.72 27.01
C SER A 32 12.32 10.98 25.52
N PRO A 33 13.26 10.67 24.61
CA PRO A 33 13.04 10.88 23.18
C PRO A 33 11.74 10.18 22.83
N THR A 34 10.78 10.96 22.32
CA THR A 34 9.42 10.46 22.18
C THR A 34 9.48 9.23 21.26
N ARG A 35 8.76 8.15 21.56
CA ARG A 35 8.68 7.01 20.61
C ARG A 35 8.18 7.43 19.22
N ASP A 36 7.71 8.66 19.06
CA ASP A 36 7.36 9.29 17.78
C ASP A 36 8.62 9.62 16.95
N ASP A 37 9.75 9.90 17.59
CA ASP A 37 11.07 10.08 16.94
C ASP A 37 11.60 8.76 16.35
N GLN A 38 11.17 7.61 16.87
CA GLN A 38 11.59 6.30 16.35
C GLN A 38 10.98 5.95 14.99
N MET A 39 9.84 6.55 14.66
CA MET A 39 9.12 6.35 13.39
C MET A 39 9.48 7.39 12.34
N ARG A 40 10.18 8.45 12.72
CA ARG A 40 10.62 9.50 11.81
C ARG A 40 12.10 9.33 11.50
N CYS A 41 12.42 8.97 10.26
CA CYS A 41 13.78 8.90 9.76
C CYS A 41 14.15 10.19 9.00
N CYS A 42 15.45 10.41 8.79
CA CYS A 42 15.98 11.54 8.02
C CYS A 42 15.48 12.91 8.53
N ASN A 43 15.84 13.28 9.76
CA ASN A 43 15.51 14.56 10.38
C ASN A 43 14.01 14.88 10.40
N GLY A 44 13.16 13.89 10.71
CA GLY A 44 11.73 14.13 10.85
C GLY A 44 10.91 14.03 9.56
N ARG A 45 11.56 13.83 8.39
CA ARG A 45 10.94 13.98 7.06
C ARG A 45 10.26 12.72 6.52
N LEU A 46 10.72 11.52 6.91
CA LEU A 46 10.20 10.25 6.40
C LEU A 46 9.56 9.43 7.52
N TRP A 47 8.42 8.81 7.23
CA TRP A 47 7.80 7.84 8.12
C TRP A 47 8.38 6.44 7.85
N PHE A 48 8.81 5.71 8.87
CA PHE A 48 9.33 4.35 8.68
C PHE A 48 9.06 3.48 9.91
N VAL A 49 8.43 2.33 9.70
CA VAL A 49 8.14 1.37 10.76
C VAL A 49 9.31 0.40 10.89
N ARG A 50 9.85 0.24 12.11
CA ARG A 50 10.95 -0.69 12.41
C ARG A 50 10.43 -2.10 12.70
N ASP A 51 9.64 -2.66 11.77
CA ASP A 51 9.16 -4.04 11.84
C ASP A 51 10.05 -4.96 10.99
N ILE A 52 10.69 -5.95 11.61
CA ILE A 52 11.60 -6.87 10.92
C ILE A 52 10.87 -7.66 9.84
N CYS A 53 9.64 -8.10 10.13
CA CYS A 53 8.81 -8.82 9.17
C CYS A 53 8.51 -7.95 7.96
N GLY A 54 8.03 -6.72 8.18
CA GLY A 54 7.78 -5.76 7.12
C GLY A 54 9.01 -5.40 6.28
N ILE A 55 10.18 -5.23 6.91
CA ILE A 55 11.44 -4.97 6.19
C ILE A 55 11.80 -6.14 5.27
N ILE A 56 11.72 -7.38 5.76
CA ILE A 56 11.99 -8.57 4.94
C ILE A 56 11.02 -8.63 3.77
N CYS A 57 9.71 -8.42 4.00
CA CYS A 57 8.71 -8.41 2.95
C CYS A 57 8.96 -7.30 1.90
N ALA A 58 9.39 -6.12 2.32
CA ALA A 58 9.73 -5.03 1.41
C ALA A 58 10.96 -5.36 0.54
N VAL A 59 12.02 -5.91 1.13
CA VAL A 59 13.21 -6.37 0.39
C VAL A 59 12.86 -7.48 -0.59
N MET A 60 12.05 -8.45 -0.17
CA MET A 60 11.54 -9.49 -1.07
C MET A 60 10.73 -8.91 -2.23
N THR A 61 9.89 -7.90 -1.98
CA THR A 61 9.12 -7.22 -3.02
C THR A 61 10.03 -6.61 -4.08
N TRP A 62 11.09 -5.91 -3.66
CA TRP A 62 12.06 -5.33 -4.60
C TRP A 62 12.86 -6.40 -5.33
N GLY A 63 13.23 -7.50 -4.66
CA GLY A 63 13.90 -8.63 -5.28
C GLY A 63 13.06 -9.29 -6.39
N LEU A 64 11.76 -9.47 -6.16
CA LEU A 64 10.82 -9.99 -7.16
C LEU A 64 10.69 -9.05 -8.36
N VAL A 65 10.50 -7.75 -8.11
CA VAL A 65 10.44 -6.75 -9.20
C VAL A 65 11.74 -6.74 -10.02
N LEU A 66 12.91 -6.78 -9.37
CA LEU A 66 14.20 -6.84 -10.06
C LEU A 66 14.39 -8.14 -10.86
N TYR A 67 13.93 -9.27 -10.33
CA TYR A 67 13.93 -10.53 -11.04
C TYR A 67 13.05 -10.46 -12.30
N ALA A 68 11.82 -9.96 -12.16
CA ALA A 68 10.93 -9.77 -13.29
C ALA A 68 11.52 -8.81 -14.33
N GLU A 69 12.14 -7.72 -13.90
CA GLU A 69 12.84 -6.77 -14.78
C GLU A 69 13.99 -7.44 -15.53
N TYR A 70 14.83 -8.23 -14.84
CA TYR A 70 15.92 -8.97 -15.46
C TYR A 70 15.42 -9.92 -16.55
N VAL A 71 14.40 -10.73 -16.27
CA VAL A 71 13.89 -11.71 -17.25
C VAL A 71 13.14 -11.01 -18.40
N VAL A 72 12.27 -10.05 -18.11
CA VAL A 72 11.51 -9.35 -19.17
C VAL A 72 12.42 -8.52 -20.06
N VAL A 73 13.30 -7.70 -19.48
CA VAL A 73 14.15 -6.80 -20.26
C VAL A 73 15.34 -7.55 -20.86
N GLY A 74 16.06 -8.34 -20.06
CA GLY A 74 17.30 -8.99 -20.47
C GLY A 74 17.11 -10.23 -21.35
N ILE A 75 16.06 -11.02 -21.11
CA ILE A 75 15.83 -12.27 -21.85
C ILE A 75 14.80 -12.09 -22.96
N ILE A 76 13.66 -11.47 -22.67
CA ILE A 76 12.54 -11.38 -23.62
C ILE A 76 12.70 -10.20 -24.59
N LEU A 77 12.96 -8.99 -24.07
CA LEU A 77 12.92 -7.76 -24.87
C LEU A 77 14.27 -7.35 -25.47
N ALA A 78 15.41 -7.68 -24.85
CA ALA A 78 16.73 -7.31 -25.37
C ALA A 78 16.97 -7.80 -26.81
N PRO A 79 16.63 -9.05 -27.19
CA PRO A 79 16.75 -9.50 -28.58
C PRO A 79 15.80 -8.78 -29.55
N LEU A 80 14.74 -8.14 -29.03
CA LEU A 80 13.69 -7.45 -29.79
C LEU A 80 13.84 -5.93 -29.77
N VAL A 81 14.85 -5.36 -29.09
CA VAL A 81 14.96 -3.92 -28.82
C VAL A 81 15.02 -3.06 -30.09
N HIS A 82 15.59 -3.61 -31.17
CA HIS A 82 15.68 -2.93 -32.47
C HIS A 82 14.36 -2.95 -33.27
N THR A 83 13.36 -3.70 -32.80
CA THR A 83 12.03 -3.74 -33.42
C THR A 83 11.12 -2.71 -32.76
N TYR A 84 10.18 -2.14 -33.53
CA TYR A 84 9.15 -1.26 -32.98
C TYR A 84 8.36 -1.95 -31.84
N TYR A 85 8.05 -3.23 -32.01
CA TYR A 85 7.39 -4.06 -31.01
C TYR A 85 8.18 -4.11 -29.68
N GLY A 86 9.46 -4.47 -29.73
CA GLY A 86 10.30 -4.55 -28.54
C GLY A 86 10.54 -3.20 -27.88
N ALA A 87 10.76 -2.15 -28.66
CA ALA A 87 10.94 -0.79 -28.15
C ALA A 87 9.68 -0.28 -27.40
N VAL A 88 8.49 -0.47 -27.98
CA VAL A 88 7.22 -0.06 -27.35
C VAL A 88 6.99 -0.82 -26.05
N HIS A 89 7.14 -2.15 -26.05
CA HIS A 89 6.95 -2.95 -24.84
C HIS A 89 7.99 -2.64 -23.76
N LEU A 90 9.23 -2.34 -24.13
CA LEU A 90 10.27 -1.90 -23.20
C LEU A 90 9.87 -0.59 -22.51
N VAL A 91 9.46 0.42 -23.28
CA VAL A 91 9.05 1.72 -22.71
C VAL A 91 7.84 1.55 -21.79
N LEU A 92 6.81 0.82 -22.22
CA LEU A 92 5.62 0.58 -21.40
C LEU A 92 5.95 -0.15 -20.09
N PHE A 93 6.77 -1.19 -20.17
CA PHE A 93 7.16 -1.98 -19.00
C PHE A 93 8.00 -1.15 -18.03
N GLN A 94 9.01 -0.41 -18.51
CA GLN A 94 9.85 0.42 -17.64
C GLN A 94 9.06 1.56 -16.98
N VAL A 95 8.16 2.22 -17.70
CA VAL A 95 7.31 3.28 -17.13
C VAL A 95 6.41 2.71 -16.03
N ALA A 96 5.75 1.58 -16.29
CA ALA A 96 4.88 0.95 -15.31
C ALA A 96 5.65 0.40 -14.10
N ALA A 97 6.84 -0.19 -14.31
CA ALA A 97 7.70 -0.67 -13.24
C ALA A 97 8.21 0.47 -12.34
N PHE A 98 8.67 1.58 -12.96
CA PHE A 98 9.06 2.78 -12.22
C PHE A 98 7.91 3.34 -11.38
N LEU A 99 6.70 3.44 -11.96
CA LEU A 99 5.52 3.91 -11.22
C LEU A 99 5.11 2.94 -10.11
N ALA A 100 5.26 1.63 -10.30
CA ALA A 100 5.00 0.61 -9.28
C ALA A 100 5.95 0.78 -8.08
N VAL A 101 7.26 0.82 -8.34
CA VAL A 101 8.29 0.98 -7.30
C VAL A 101 8.14 2.32 -6.59
N PHE A 102 7.92 3.41 -7.34
CA PHE A 102 7.73 4.72 -6.73
C PHE A 102 6.46 4.76 -5.86
N SER A 103 5.35 4.18 -6.31
CA SER A 103 4.12 4.07 -5.50
C SER A 103 4.33 3.22 -4.24
N HIS A 104 5.09 2.12 -4.36
CA HIS A 104 5.44 1.27 -3.23
C HIS A 104 6.23 2.05 -2.18
N VAL A 105 7.33 2.69 -2.59
CA VAL A 105 8.16 3.52 -1.70
C VAL A 105 7.32 4.62 -1.05
N ARG A 106 6.49 5.34 -1.82
CA ARG A 106 5.58 6.36 -1.26
C ARG A 106 4.62 5.78 -0.22
N THR A 107 4.10 4.57 -0.43
CA THR A 107 3.23 3.91 0.55
C THR A 107 4.00 3.56 1.83
N MET A 108 5.24 3.06 1.69
CA MET A 108 6.11 2.73 2.82
C MET A 108 6.47 3.96 3.65
N VAL A 109 6.88 5.06 2.99
CA VAL A 109 7.53 6.19 3.67
C VAL A 109 6.62 7.36 4.02
N THR A 110 5.34 7.28 3.67
CA THR A 110 4.34 8.30 4.01
C THR A 110 3.68 7.97 5.35
N ASP A 111 3.56 8.98 6.23
CA ASP A 111 2.76 8.86 7.45
C ASP A 111 1.32 8.48 7.07
N PRO A 112 0.80 7.31 7.52
CA PRO A 112 -0.52 6.82 7.13
C PRO A 112 -1.68 7.63 7.74
N GLY A 113 -1.39 8.62 8.59
CA GLY A 113 -2.38 9.40 9.32
C GLY A 113 -2.31 9.11 10.82
N ALA A 114 -1.10 9.07 11.39
CA ALA A 114 -0.87 8.77 12.78
C ALA A 114 -1.42 9.87 13.70
N VAL A 115 -2.25 9.48 14.67
CA VAL A 115 -2.82 10.37 15.68
C VAL A 115 -1.74 10.74 16.71
N PRO A 116 -1.52 12.03 17.02
CA PRO A 116 -0.55 12.44 18.02
C PRO A 116 -0.84 11.85 19.42
N ARG A 117 0.22 11.42 20.10
CA ARG A 117 0.16 10.89 21.48
C ARG A 117 -0.03 12.01 22.48
N GLY A 118 -0.51 11.66 23.68
CA GLY A 118 -0.66 12.62 24.78
C GLY A 118 -1.74 13.68 24.57
N THR A 119 -2.52 13.58 23.49
CA THR A 119 -3.62 14.51 23.18
C THR A 119 -4.84 14.33 24.07
N ALA A 120 -4.84 13.33 24.96
CA ALA A 120 -5.92 13.13 25.93
C ALA A 120 -5.74 14.01 27.19
N THR A 121 -5.45 15.30 27.03
CA THR A 121 -5.46 16.26 28.15
C THR A 121 -6.89 16.68 28.48
N LYS A 122 -7.13 17.23 29.68
CA LYS A 122 -8.46 17.74 30.06
C LYS A 122 -8.91 18.85 29.13
N GLU A 123 -7.99 19.74 28.82
CA GLU A 123 -8.18 20.91 27.96
C GLU A 123 -8.55 20.46 26.54
N ALA A 124 -7.91 19.41 26.02
CA ALA A 124 -8.25 18.84 24.71
C ALA A 124 -9.63 18.16 24.70
N VAL A 125 -10.10 17.62 25.83
CA VAL A 125 -11.45 17.07 25.96
C VAL A 125 -12.49 18.19 26.07
N GLU A 126 -12.21 19.26 26.81
CA GLU A 126 -13.08 20.43 26.97
C GLU A 126 -13.19 21.24 25.67
N GLN A 127 -12.08 21.42 24.95
CA GLN A 127 -12.03 22.09 23.64
C GLN A 127 -12.81 21.37 22.54
N LEU A 128 -13.15 20.08 22.70
CA LEU A 128 -13.98 19.37 21.74
C LEU A 128 -15.44 19.84 21.77
N GLY A 129 -15.86 20.66 22.75
CA GLY A 129 -17.22 21.20 22.83
C GLY A 129 -18.29 20.11 22.81
N LEU A 130 -17.99 18.98 23.44
CA LEU A 130 -18.84 17.80 23.45
C LEU A 130 -20.17 18.14 24.12
N ARG A 131 -21.28 17.77 23.48
CA ARG A 131 -22.59 17.87 24.13
C ARG A 131 -22.64 16.86 25.28
N ASP A 132 -23.36 17.19 26.34
CA ASP A 132 -23.58 16.26 27.46
C ASP A 132 -24.13 14.91 26.94
N GLY A 133 -23.51 13.82 27.39
CA GLY A 133 -23.83 12.46 26.92
C GLY A 133 -23.08 11.98 25.67
N GLN A 134 -22.28 12.82 25.01
CA GLN A 134 -21.48 12.40 23.85
C GLN A 134 -20.33 11.47 24.28
N VAL A 135 -20.21 10.31 23.62
CA VAL A 135 -19.22 9.28 23.94
C VAL A 135 -17.94 9.48 23.13
N VAL A 136 -16.82 9.63 23.84
CA VAL A 136 -15.49 9.69 23.23
C VAL A 136 -14.72 8.41 23.51
N TYR A 137 -13.98 7.94 22.51
CA TYR A 137 -13.10 6.78 22.64
C TYR A 137 -11.68 7.23 22.92
N LYS A 138 -11.04 6.66 23.94
CA LYS A 138 -9.63 6.90 24.24
C LYS A 138 -8.77 5.68 23.92
N CYS A 139 -7.50 5.91 23.60
CA CYS A 139 -6.49 4.87 23.51
C CYS A 139 -5.57 4.96 24.73
N HIS A 140 -5.56 3.93 25.58
CA HIS A 140 -4.65 3.88 26.72
C HIS A 140 -3.18 3.75 26.32
N LYS A 141 -2.89 3.00 25.26
CA LYS A 141 -1.51 2.80 24.77
C LYS A 141 -0.89 4.08 24.22
N CYS A 142 -1.68 4.90 23.52
CA CYS A 142 -1.23 6.17 22.94
C CYS A 142 -1.51 7.38 23.84
N VAL A 143 -2.30 7.20 24.91
CA VAL A 143 -2.84 8.28 25.75
C VAL A 143 -3.43 9.40 24.87
N CYS A 144 -4.26 9.01 23.89
CA CYS A 144 -4.82 9.91 22.90
C CYS A 144 -6.34 9.73 22.81
N ILE A 145 -7.03 10.81 22.43
CA ILE A 145 -8.41 10.73 22.00
C ILE A 145 -8.41 10.07 20.61
N LYS A 146 -9.19 9.02 20.41
CA LYS A 146 -9.31 8.36 19.11
C LYS A 146 -10.33 9.14 18.26
N PRO A 147 -9.90 9.73 17.13
CA PRO A 147 -10.83 10.26 16.14
C PRO A 147 -11.78 9.15 15.66
N GLU A 148 -12.91 9.56 15.08
CA GLU A 148 -13.81 8.62 14.43
C GLU A 148 -13.05 7.79 13.36
N ARG A 149 -13.36 6.49 13.26
CA ARG A 149 -12.72 5.54 12.33
C ARG A 149 -11.20 5.32 12.56
N ALA A 150 -10.64 5.81 13.67
CA ALA A 150 -9.25 5.56 14.02
C ALA A 150 -9.09 4.25 14.83
N HIS A 151 -8.10 3.44 14.45
CA HIS A 151 -7.78 2.19 15.14
C HIS A 151 -6.31 2.16 15.57
N HIS A 152 -6.03 1.45 16.67
CA HIS A 152 -4.67 1.28 17.16
C HIS A 152 -4.03 0.06 16.50
N CYS A 153 -2.92 0.25 15.79
CA CYS A 153 -2.11 -0.84 15.27
C CYS A 153 -1.04 -1.23 16.31
N SER A 154 -0.99 -2.51 16.67
CA SER A 154 0.03 -3.05 17.58
C SER A 154 1.42 -3.15 16.94
N VAL A 155 1.53 -3.29 15.61
CA VAL A 155 2.82 -3.30 14.92
C VAL A 155 3.38 -1.88 14.87
N CYS A 156 2.62 -0.95 14.32
CA CYS A 156 3.01 0.46 14.26
C CYS A 156 2.91 1.18 15.61
N GLN A 157 2.44 0.55 16.70
CA GLN A 157 2.29 1.16 18.04
C GLN A 157 1.63 2.56 18.05
N ARG A 158 0.70 2.81 17.12
CA ARG A 158 0.09 4.12 16.90
C ARG A 158 -1.39 3.96 16.55
N CYS A 159 -2.17 4.98 16.87
CA CYS A 159 -3.52 5.11 16.34
C CYS A 159 -3.44 5.70 14.94
N ILE A 160 -4.04 5.05 13.95
CA ILE A 160 -4.04 5.47 12.55
C ILE A 160 -5.46 5.89 12.18
N ARG A 161 -5.60 7.08 11.56
CA ARG A 161 -6.89 7.60 11.06
C ARG A 161 -7.35 6.82 9.84
N LYS A 162 -8.64 6.50 9.78
CA LYS A 162 -9.26 5.69 8.72
C LYS A 162 -8.40 4.45 8.41
N MET A 163 -7.97 3.76 9.48
CA MET A 163 -7.08 2.61 9.35
C MET A 163 -7.78 1.50 8.58
N ASP A 164 -7.15 1.05 7.51
CA ASP A 164 -7.63 -0.08 6.73
C ASP A 164 -7.01 -1.37 7.24
N HIS A 165 -5.69 -1.51 7.14
CA HIS A 165 -4.94 -2.64 7.68
C HIS A 165 -3.47 -2.28 7.90
N HIS A 166 -2.73 -3.19 8.55
CA HIS A 166 -1.27 -3.17 8.53
C HIS A 166 -0.80 -4.15 7.45
N CYS A 167 0.04 -3.68 6.52
CA CYS A 167 0.51 -4.49 5.41
C CYS A 167 2.03 -4.69 5.51
N PRO A 168 2.49 -5.92 5.80
CA PRO A 168 3.92 -6.22 5.87
C PRO A 168 4.65 -5.93 4.55
N TRP A 169 4.01 -6.17 3.41
CA TRP A 169 4.61 -5.95 2.08
C TRP A 169 4.98 -4.50 1.77
N VAL A 170 4.41 -3.53 2.49
CA VAL A 170 4.78 -2.11 2.41
C VAL A 170 5.34 -1.59 3.73
N ASN A 171 5.66 -2.48 4.68
CA ASN A 171 6.19 -2.15 6.00
C ASN A 171 5.48 -0.94 6.67
N ASN A 172 4.15 -0.84 6.52
CA ASN A 172 3.40 0.32 6.99
C ASN A 172 1.91 -0.02 7.16
N CYS A 173 1.20 0.81 7.92
CA CYS A 173 -0.25 0.83 7.90
C CYS A 173 -0.77 1.47 6.61
N ILE A 174 -1.90 0.99 6.12
CA ILE A 174 -2.71 1.68 5.12
C ILE A 174 -3.76 2.49 5.86
N GLY A 175 -3.73 3.80 5.68
CA GLY A 175 -4.63 4.74 6.33
C GLY A 175 -4.95 5.93 5.44
N GLN A 176 -5.60 6.94 6.01
CA GLN A 176 -6.12 8.10 5.29
C GLN A 176 -5.10 8.76 4.35
N ASN A 177 -3.85 8.90 4.78
CA ASN A 177 -2.86 9.76 4.09
C ASN A 177 -2.04 9.02 3.02
N ASN A 178 -2.02 7.68 3.04
CA ASN A 178 -1.27 6.87 2.09
C ASN A 178 -2.13 5.88 1.28
N GLN A 179 -3.46 5.87 1.49
CA GLN A 179 -4.40 5.01 0.75
C GLN A 179 -4.27 5.17 -0.77
N LYS A 180 -4.09 6.39 -1.28
CA LYS A 180 -3.87 6.65 -2.71
C LYS A 180 -2.65 5.89 -3.24
N PHE A 181 -1.51 6.00 -2.57
CA PHE A 181 -0.27 5.37 -3.01
C PHE A 181 -0.38 3.85 -2.99
N PHE A 182 -1.09 3.29 -1.99
CA PHE A 182 -1.33 1.86 -1.93
C PHE A 182 -2.19 1.36 -3.10
N VAL A 183 -3.24 2.10 -3.47
CA VAL A 183 -4.07 1.75 -4.63
C VAL A 183 -3.29 1.85 -5.94
N LEU A 184 -2.45 2.87 -6.10
CA LEU A 184 -1.57 2.97 -7.27
C LEU A 184 -0.55 1.85 -7.31
N PHE A 185 0.05 1.49 -6.18
CA PHE A 185 0.96 0.38 -6.08
C PHE A 185 0.31 -0.94 -6.53
N THR A 186 -0.87 -1.30 -6.00
CA THR A 186 -1.54 -2.55 -6.39
C THR A 186 -1.98 -2.55 -7.85
N MET A 187 -2.44 -1.40 -8.37
CA MET A 187 -2.76 -1.22 -9.79
C MET A 187 -1.54 -1.44 -10.69
N TYR A 188 -0.42 -0.76 -10.40
CA TYR A 188 0.78 -0.87 -11.23
C TYR A 188 1.44 -2.24 -11.14
N ILE A 189 1.43 -2.90 -9.98
CA ILE A 189 1.88 -4.30 -9.89
C ILE A 189 0.99 -5.22 -10.72
N ALA A 190 -0.34 -5.03 -10.70
CA ALA A 190 -1.24 -5.82 -11.55
C ALA A 190 -0.93 -5.62 -13.03
N ILE A 191 -0.70 -4.37 -13.46
CA ILE A 191 -0.33 -4.03 -14.85
C ILE A 191 0.98 -4.69 -15.26
N ILE A 192 2.08 -4.51 -14.50
CA ILE A 192 3.37 -5.09 -14.87
C ILE A 192 3.35 -6.62 -14.82
N SER A 193 2.60 -7.22 -13.88
CA SER A 193 2.50 -8.67 -13.77
C SER A 193 1.71 -9.25 -14.94
N SER A 194 0.57 -8.66 -15.30
CA SER A 194 -0.20 -9.08 -16.49
C SER A 194 0.60 -8.88 -17.78
N HIS A 195 1.36 -7.79 -17.89
CA HIS A 195 2.20 -7.52 -19.05
C HIS A 195 3.38 -8.50 -19.14
N ALA A 196 4.07 -8.78 -18.03
CA ALA A 196 5.12 -9.79 -17.95
C ALA A 196 4.59 -11.18 -18.32
N LEU A 197 3.42 -11.58 -17.80
CA LEU A 197 2.78 -12.84 -18.15
C LEU A 197 2.48 -12.95 -19.65
N PHE A 198 1.92 -11.90 -20.24
CA PHE A 198 1.66 -11.85 -21.68
C PHE A 198 2.96 -12.01 -22.49
N LEU A 199 4.01 -11.25 -22.17
CA LEU A 199 5.29 -11.33 -22.87
C LEU A 199 5.95 -12.70 -22.70
N ALA A 200 5.96 -13.25 -21.48
CA ALA A 200 6.58 -14.53 -21.17
C ALA A 200 5.88 -15.69 -21.88
N VAL A 201 4.54 -15.72 -21.91
CA VAL A 201 3.77 -16.76 -22.63
C VAL A 201 4.01 -16.68 -24.14
N ASN A 202 3.98 -15.48 -24.72
CA ASN A 202 4.25 -15.32 -26.16
C ASN A 202 5.68 -15.74 -26.52
N HIS A 203 6.67 -15.34 -25.71
CA HIS A 203 8.06 -15.72 -25.92
C HIS A 203 8.23 -17.24 -25.78
N PHE A 204 7.65 -17.85 -24.74
CA PHE A 204 7.69 -19.29 -24.52
C PHE A 204 7.08 -20.09 -25.68
N ILE A 205 5.88 -19.70 -26.15
CA ILE A 205 5.22 -20.33 -27.31
C ILE A 205 6.06 -20.17 -28.57
N SER A 206 6.65 -18.98 -28.79
CA SER A 206 7.52 -18.74 -29.95
C SER A 206 8.72 -19.69 -29.94
N CYS A 207 9.37 -19.85 -28.78
CA CYS A 207 10.53 -20.73 -28.64
C CYS A 207 10.18 -22.21 -28.79
N LEU A 208 9.06 -22.67 -28.22
CA LEU A 208 8.59 -24.04 -28.44
C LEU A 208 8.33 -24.33 -29.92
N ASN A 209 7.71 -23.39 -30.63
CA ASN A 209 7.40 -23.56 -32.05
C ASN A 209 8.64 -23.57 -32.94
N THR A 210 9.72 -22.87 -32.57
CA THR A 210 10.98 -22.89 -33.33
C THR A 210 11.78 -24.16 -33.11
N GLU A 211 11.80 -24.69 -31.88
CA GLU A 211 12.51 -25.93 -31.55
C GLU A 211 11.77 -27.16 -32.09
N TRP A 212 10.44 -27.24 -31.91
CA TRP A 212 9.62 -28.39 -32.34
C TRP A 212 9.63 -28.59 -33.88
N LYS A 213 9.77 -27.52 -34.65
CA LYS A 213 9.76 -27.59 -36.12
C LYS A 213 11.11 -27.97 -36.74
N ARG A 214 12.21 -28.00 -35.98
CA ARG A 214 13.55 -28.35 -36.52
C ARG A 214 14.41 -29.20 -35.57
N PRO A 215 13.96 -30.41 -35.19
CA PRO A 215 14.73 -31.30 -34.32
C PRO A 215 16.03 -31.84 -34.96
N GLU A 216 16.18 -31.80 -36.29
CA GLU A 216 17.29 -32.47 -37.00
C GLU A 216 18.62 -31.69 -37.05
N LEU A 217 18.68 -30.44 -36.57
CA LEU A 217 19.89 -29.60 -36.65
C LEU A 217 20.46 -29.21 -35.26
N SER A 218 20.00 -29.82 -34.17
CA SER A 218 20.41 -29.48 -32.80
C SER A 218 21.54 -30.37 -32.24
N SER A 219 21.99 -31.40 -32.97
CA SER A 219 22.92 -32.41 -32.47
C SER A 219 24.40 -32.18 -32.80
N GLY A 220 24.85 -30.97 -33.20
CA GLY A 220 26.29 -30.85 -33.52
C GLY A 220 26.94 -29.50 -33.75
N THR A 221 26.27 -28.35 -33.83
CA THR A 221 27.00 -27.07 -33.92
C THR A 221 26.14 -25.92 -33.45
N SER A 222 26.67 -25.16 -32.48
CA SER A 222 26.15 -23.89 -32.00
C SER A 222 26.01 -22.91 -33.17
N ARG A 223 24.80 -22.79 -33.72
CA ARG A 223 24.51 -21.80 -34.74
C ARG A 223 24.28 -20.43 -34.08
N PRO A 224 24.96 -19.36 -34.52
CA PRO A 224 24.71 -18.01 -34.03
C PRO A 224 23.36 -17.54 -34.61
N GLY A 225 22.27 -17.67 -33.86
CA GLY A 225 20.96 -17.18 -34.32
C GLY A 225 19.70 -17.78 -33.73
N SER A 226 19.75 -18.67 -32.73
CA SER A 226 18.52 -18.98 -31.97
C SER A 226 18.17 -17.74 -31.12
N LYS A 227 17.17 -16.98 -31.58
CA LYS A 227 16.65 -15.77 -30.90
C LYS A 227 16.10 -16.01 -29.49
N CYS A 228 16.09 -17.26 -29.03
CA CYS A 228 15.53 -17.74 -27.77
C CYS A 228 16.58 -17.98 -26.67
N ALA A 229 17.88 -17.91 -26.97
CA ALA A 229 18.91 -18.34 -26.02
C ALA A 229 20.02 -17.28 -25.86
N SER A 230 19.76 -16.24 -25.07
CA SER A 230 20.84 -15.53 -24.36
C SER A 230 21.25 -16.39 -23.14
N GLY A 231 21.87 -17.56 -23.38
CA GLY A 231 22.30 -18.49 -22.32
C GLY A 231 22.11 -19.97 -22.66
N SER A 232 22.32 -20.86 -21.68
CA SER A 232 21.97 -22.28 -21.81
C SER A 232 20.44 -22.43 -21.95
N PRO A 233 19.91 -23.14 -22.96
CA PRO A 233 18.47 -23.26 -23.20
C PRO A 233 17.68 -23.71 -21.96
N ALA A 234 18.25 -24.59 -21.13
CA ALA A 234 17.62 -25.05 -19.90
C ALA A 234 17.46 -23.93 -18.86
N VAL A 235 18.45 -23.04 -18.72
CA VAL A 235 18.41 -21.93 -17.76
C VAL A 235 17.34 -20.92 -18.17
N THR A 236 17.29 -20.57 -19.46
CA THR A 236 16.27 -19.65 -19.98
C THR A 236 14.85 -20.18 -19.76
N VAL A 237 14.62 -21.47 -19.99
CA VAL A 237 13.32 -22.11 -19.72
C VAL A 237 12.96 -22.02 -18.23
N ILE A 238 13.89 -22.32 -17.32
CA ILE A 238 13.66 -22.23 -15.87
C ILE A 238 13.27 -20.80 -15.48
N LEU A 239 14.00 -19.79 -15.97
CA LEU A 239 13.71 -18.39 -15.70
C LEU A 239 12.31 -17.98 -16.19
N LEU A 240 11.92 -18.39 -17.40
CA LEU A 240 10.61 -18.11 -17.97
C LEU A 240 9.49 -18.78 -17.18
N VAL A 241 9.67 -20.04 -16.77
CA VAL A 241 8.69 -20.77 -15.97
C VAL A 241 8.48 -20.09 -14.63
N VAL A 242 9.57 -19.73 -13.92
CA VAL A 242 9.48 -19.02 -12.64
C VAL A 242 8.81 -17.66 -12.82
N LEU A 243 9.14 -16.92 -13.89
CA LEU A 243 8.49 -15.63 -14.19
C LEU A 243 6.99 -15.80 -14.45
N ILE A 244 6.57 -16.83 -15.19
CA ILE A 244 5.14 -17.09 -15.46
C ILE A 244 4.39 -17.36 -14.16
N PHE A 245 4.93 -18.19 -13.27
CA PHE A 245 4.31 -18.47 -11.97
C PHE A 245 4.22 -17.22 -11.09
N GLU A 246 5.31 -16.46 -11.00
CA GLU A 246 5.36 -15.21 -10.26
C GLU A 246 4.32 -14.21 -10.82
N ALA A 247 4.36 -13.95 -12.12
CA ALA A 247 3.50 -13.00 -12.79
C ALA A 247 2.02 -13.38 -12.66
N LEU A 248 1.68 -14.66 -12.78
CA LEU A 248 0.30 -15.14 -12.60
C LEU A 248 -0.19 -14.93 -11.15
N LEU A 249 0.62 -15.34 -10.17
CA LEU A 249 0.28 -15.22 -8.76
C LEU A 249 0.08 -13.75 -8.37
N PHE A 250 1.02 -12.88 -8.73
CA PHE A 250 0.94 -11.47 -8.39
C PHE A 250 -0.14 -10.75 -9.17
N ALA A 251 -0.34 -11.03 -10.47
CA ALA A 251 -1.43 -10.43 -11.24
C ALA A 251 -2.80 -10.70 -10.60
N ILE A 252 -3.09 -11.95 -10.22
CA ILE A 252 -4.37 -12.30 -9.58
C ILE A 252 -4.47 -11.62 -8.21
N PHE A 253 -3.44 -11.77 -7.37
CA PHE A 253 -3.47 -11.24 -6.01
C PHE A 253 -3.63 -9.71 -5.99
N THR A 254 -2.85 -8.98 -6.77
CA THR A 254 -2.90 -7.51 -6.75
C THR A 254 -4.11 -6.96 -7.48
N MET A 255 -4.65 -7.66 -8.50
CA MET A 255 -5.92 -7.28 -9.12
C MET A 255 -7.08 -7.38 -8.11
N VAL A 256 -7.14 -8.47 -7.34
CA VAL A 256 -8.16 -8.62 -6.28
C VAL A 256 -8.01 -7.54 -5.21
N MET A 257 -6.78 -7.28 -4.75
CA MET A 257 -6.52 -6.21 -3.78
C MET A 257 -6.85 -4.82 -4.33
N PHE A 258 -6.55 -4.55 -5.59
CA PHE A 258 -6.94 -3.29 -6.24
C PHE A 258 -8.46 -3.14 -6.28
N ALA A 259 -9.17 -4.17 -6.75
CA ALA A 259 -10.63 -4.15 -6.82
C ALA A 259 -11.27 -3.97 -5.43
N SER A 260 -10.77 -4.66 -4.41
CA SER A 260 -11.29 -4.53 -3.04
C SER A 260 -11.06 -3.12 -2.48
N GLN A 261 -9.89 -2.51 -2.73
CA GLN A 261 -9.64 -1.13 -2.30
C GLN A 261 -10.56 -0.13 -3.01
N ILE A 262 -10.78 -0.28 -4.32
CA ILE A 262 -11.70 0.59 -5.07
C ILE A 262 -13.12 0.43 -4.55
N GLN A 263 -13.57 -0.80 -4.31
CA GLN A 263 -14.89 -1.08 -3.73
C GLN A 263 -15.05 -0.48 -2.33
N ALA A 264 -14.03 -0.62 -1.46
CA ALA A 264 -14.03 -0.04 -0.12
C ALA A 264 -14.13 1.50 -0.18
N ILE A 265 -13.37 2.13 -1.08
CA ILE A 265 -13.45 3.58 -1.32
C ILE A 265 -14.83 3.98 -1.83
N TRP A 266 -15.39 3.24 -2.79
CA TRP A 266 -16.71 3.51 -3.37
C TRP A 266 -17.82 3.47 -2.30
N ASN A 267 -17.76 2.51 -1.39
CA ASN A 267 -18.72 2.33 -0.30
C ASN A 267 -18.43 3.21 0.94
N ASP A 268 -17.34 3.99 0.93
CA ASP A 268 -16.82 4.76 2.08
C ASP A 268 -16.57 3.91 3.34
N GLU A 269 -16.07 2.69 3.16
CA GLU A 269 -15.76 1.74 4.22
C GLU A 269 -14.25 1.45 4.26
N THR A 270 -13.75 1.08 5.44
CA THR A 270 -12.40 0.49 5.61
C THR A 270 -12.50 -1.03 5.74
N GLY A 271 -11.40 -1.74 5.51
CA GLY A 271 -11.32 -3.19 5.72
C GLY A 271 -11.70 -3.60 7.14
N ILE A 272 -11.35 -2.80 8.16
CA ILE A 272 -11.78 -3.04 9.56
C ILE A 272 -13.30 -2.90 9.72
N GLU A 273 -13.90 -1.88 9.11
CA GLU A 273 -15.35 -1.62 9.19
C GLU A 273 -16.15 -2.76 8.53
N GLN A 274 -15.68 -3.25 7.36
CA GLN A 274 -16.28 -4.39 6.66
C GLN A 274 -16.21 -5.67 7.50
N LEU A 275 -15.02 -6.01 8.02
CA LEU A 275 -14.82 -7.23 8.81
C LEU A 275 -15.61 -7.23 10.12
N LYS A 276 -15.74 -6.07 10.76
CA LYS A 276 -16.46 -5.93 12.03
C LYS A 276 -17.96 -5.70 11.86
N LYS A 277 -18.45 -5.52 10.63
CA LYS A 277 -19.83 -5.11 10.34
C LYS A 277 -20.25 -3.91 11.20
N GLU A 278 -19.36 -2.92 11.34
CA GLU A 278 -19.66 -1.74 12.18
C GLU A 278 -20.81 -0.95 11.55
N VAL A 279 -21.89 -0.75 12.33
CA VAL A 279 -22.99 0.14 11.91
C VAL A 279 -22.42 1.55 11.79
N ALA A 280 -22.50 2.13 10.60
CA ALA A 280 -21.96 3.46 10.31
C ALA A 280 -22.62 4.49 11.22
N ARG A 281 -21.81 5.13 12.08
CA ARG A 281 -22.26 6.24 12.95
C ARG A 281 -22.00 7.60 12.33
N TRP A 282 -21.24 7.61 11.24
CA TRP A 282 -20.95 8.78 10.42
C TRP A 282 -21.91 8.86 9.24
N ARG A 283 -22.04 10.07 8.69
CA ARG A 283 -22.73 10.30 7.42
C ARG A 283 -21.88 9.74 6.29
N ARG A 284 -22.32 8.65 5.66
CA ARG A 284 -21.68 8.08 4.48
C ARG A 284 -21.61 9.10 3.35
N ARG A 285 -20.44 9.22 2.73
CA ARG A 285 -20.26 10.05 1.53
C ARG A 285 -20.91 9.37 0.32
N SER A 286 -21.32 10.16 -0.67
CA SER A 286 -21.69 9.58 -1.96
C SER A 286 -20.44 8.98 -2.63
N PRO A 287 -20.59 7.93 -3.46
CA PRO A 287 -19.43 7.22 -4.01
C PRO A 287 -18.39 8.11 -4.68
N TRP A 288 -18.84 9.06 -5.50
CA TRP A 288 -17.97 10.04 -6.15
C TRP A 288 -17.23 10.96 -5.17
N ARG A 289 -17.87 11.37 -4.06
CA ARG A 289 -17.22 12.17 -3.03
C ARG A 289 -16.17 11.34 -2.27
N SER A 290 -16.42 10.05 -2.08
CA SER A 290 -15.46 9.14 -1.45
C SER A 290 -14.21 8.94 -2.30
N VAL A 291 -14.37 8.66 -3.60
CA VAL A 291 -13.25 8.55 -4.55
C VAL A 291 -12.48 9.88 -4.61
N ARG A 292 -13.18 11.01 -4.74
CA ARG A 292 -12.56 12.34 -4.75
C ARG A 292 -11.80 12.66 -3.45
N SER A 293 -12.21 12.10 -2.32
CA SER A 293 -11.50 12.29 -1.05
C SER A 293 -10.15 11.57 -0.99
N VAL A 294 -9.95 10.52 -1.80
CA VAL A 294 -8.69 9.77 -1.88
C VAL A 294 -7.81 10.27 -3.02
N PHE A 295 -8.40 10.55 -4.19
CA PHE A 295 -7.65 10.89 -5.41
C PHE A 295 -7.64 12.39 -5.76
N GLY A 296 -8.48 13.20 -5.11
CA GLY A 296 -8.65 14.61 -5.44
C GLY A 296 -9.60 14.82 -6.63
N ARG A 297 -9.60 16.03 -7.22
CA ARG A 297 -10.37 16.30 -8.44
C ARG A 297 -9.84 15.45 -9.59
N PHE A 298 -10.74 14.94 -10.44
CA PHE A 298 -10.35 14.12 -11.59
C PHE A 298 -9.34 14.86 -12.47
N SER A 299 -8.17 14.25 -12.65
CA SER A 299 -7.08 14.72 -13.51
C SER A 299 -6.04 13.60 -13.68
N LEU A 300 -5.04 13.80 -14.55
CA LEU A 300 -3.92 12.88 -14.70
C LEU A 300 -3.15 12.63 -13.38
N SER A 301 -3.31 13.50 -12.38
CA SER A 301 -2.71 13.31 -11.05
C SER A 301 -3.23 12.07 -10.33
N TRP A 302 -4.39 11.54 -10.72
CA TRP A 302 -4.98 10.34 -10.13
C TRP A 302 -4.04 9.15 -10.25
N PHE A 303 -3.42 9.00 -11.41
CA PHE A 303 -2.48 7.94 -11.74
C PHE A 303 -1.04 8.28 -11.30
N SER A 304 -0.78 9.51 -10.87
CA SER A 304 0.55 9.96 -10.49
C SER A 304 0.81 9.77 -8.99
N PRO A 305 1.83 8.97 -8.61
CA PRO A 305 2.26 8.86 -7.21
C PRO A 305 3.10 10.06 -6.74
N PHE A 306 3.38 11.03 -7.62
CA PHE A 306 4.11 12.25 -7.28
C PHE A 306 3.22 13.28 -6.57
N THR A 307 1.90 13.17 -6.73
CA THR A 307 0.96 14.11 -6.15
C THR A 307 0.33 13.55 -4.88
N SER A 308 0.58 14.24 -3.77
CA SER A 308 -0.22 14.08 -2.56
C SER A 308 -1.53 14.82 -2.77
N VAL A 309 -2.66 14.20 -2.44
CA VAL A 309 -3.87 14.96 -2.25
C VAL A 309 -3.67 15.73 -0.95
N GLY A 310 -3.40 17.03 -1.06
CA GLY A 310 -3.51 17.92 0.09
C GLY A 310 -4.88 17.67 0.68
N THR A 311 -4.92 17.20 1.93
CA THR A 311 -6.17 17.03 2.67
C THR A 311 -6.97 18.29 2.44
N ILE A 312 -8.13 18.20 1.79
CA ILE A 312 -9.06 19.34 1.68
C ILE A 312 -9.52 19.79 3.09
N ASP A 313 -9.18 19.02 4.13
CA ASP A 313 -9.21 19.39 5.54
C ASP A 313 -7.90 20.04 6.05
N SER A 314 -7.07 20.66 5.22
CA SER A 314 -5.98 21.54 5.70
C SER A 314 -6.49 22.90 6.19
N THR A 315 -7.80 23.17 6.10
CA THR A 315 -8.46 24.14 6.99
C THR A 315 -8.52 23.66 8.45
N PHE A 316 -8.19 22.39 8.73
CA PHE A 316 -8.16 21.81 10.06
C PHE A 316 -6.75 21.73 10.68
N ASN A 317 -5.79 22.53 10.18
CA ASN A 317 -4.50 22.74 10.83
C ASN A 317 -4.26 24.19 11.25
N GLY A 318 -5.34 24.93 11.58
CA GLY A 318 -5.21 26.29 12.08
C GLY A 318 -6.47 26.98 12.58
N ARG A 319 -7.67 26.40 12.45
CA ARG A 319 -8.88 26.95 13.07
C ARG A 319 -9.76 25.84 13.63
N TYR A 320 -9.78 25.74 14.95
CA TYR A 320 -10.97 25.33 15.68
C TYR A 320 -12.07 26.34 15.36
N ASN A 321 -12.81 26.16 14.27
CA ASN A 321 -14.12 26.79 14.09
C ASN A 321 -15.18 25.79 14.53
N LEU A 322 -15.43 25.79 15.85
CA LEU A 322 -16.81 25.74 16.30
C LEU A 322 -17.57 26.93 15.66
N TYR A 323 -18.85 26.71 15.39
CA TYR A 323 -19.83 27.67 14.85
C TYR A 323 -19.79 27.92 13.33
N ALA A 324 -20.67 27.20 12.63
CA ALA A 324 -21.63 27.81 11.69
C ALA A 324 -22.80 26.82 11.50
N VAL A 325 -23.92 27.16 12.17
CA VAL A 325 -25.35 26.80 11.97
C VAL A 325 -25.66 25.46 11.30
#